data_AF-A0A1A9C1Q2-F1
#
_entry.id   AF-A0A1A9C1Q2-F1
#
_cell.length_a   1.000
_cell.length_b   1.000
_cell.length_c   1.000
_cell.angle_alpha   90.00
_cell.angle_beta   90.00
_cell.angle_gamma   90.00
#
_symmetry.space_group_name_H-M   'P 1'
#
loop_
_entity.id
_entity.type
_entity.pdbx_description
1 polymer ?
#
loop_
_entity_poly.entity_id
_entity_poly.type
_entity_poly.pdbx_seq_one_letter_code
_entity_poly.pdbx_strand_id
1 'polypeptide(L)'
;MKCRQLYVFVCVGCGAELTVPLSRVVLPTHARQSFGDGVRLPVFMESGTFAVDPDPWGGPWRSWDEAEPGEAEPRGLYAPVPVLLDGTPGEIAIAPGDIRGTRLIPERLGDSCCGLDGADGSNSACEACGSLVATRFDSC
;
A
#
# COMPACT_ATOMS: atom_id res chain seq x y z
N MET A 1 18.61 3.97 -26.31
CA MET A 1 18.11 4.58 -25.06
C MET A 1 16.60 4.63 -25.16
N LYS A 2 15.85 3.88 -24.34
CA LYS A 2 14.39 4.03 -24.27
C LYS A 2 14.09 5.21 -23.35
N CYS A 3 13.33 6.19 -23.81
CA CYS A 3 12.79 7.23 -22.92
C CYS A 3 11.91 6.55 -21.86
N ARG A 4 12.22 6.73 -20.58
CA ARG A 4 11.33 6.33 -19.50
C ARG A 4 10.23 7.39 -19.38
N GLN A 5 8.97 6.98 -19.47
CA GLN A 5 7.85 7.85 -19.15
C GLN A 5 7.87 8.15 -17.65
N LEU A 6 7.76 9.43 -17.29
CA LEU A 6 7.68 9.88 -15.91
C LEU A 6 6.24 10.23 -15.56
N TYR A 7 5.88 9.95 -14.31
CA TYR A 7 4.56 10.17 -13.73
C TYR A 7 4.73 10.88 -12.38
N VAL A 8 3.82 11.80 -12.07
CA VAL A 8 3.72 12.42 -10.75
C VAL A 8 2.30 12.15 -10.25
N PHE A 9 2.18 11.60 -9.05
CA PHE A 9 0.87 11.40 -8.43
C PHE A 9 0.48 12.65 -7.65
N VAL A 10 -0.79 13.03 -7.78
CA VAL A 10 -1.33 14.25 -7.17
C VAL A 10 -2.52 13.92 -6.29
N CYS A 11 -2.75 14.73 -5.27
CA CYS A 11 -3.95 14.65 -4.48
C CYS A 11 -5.17 15.00 -5.32
N VAL A 12 -6.14 14.10 -5.43
CA VAL A 12 -7.39 14.37 -6.16
C VAL A 12 -8.18 15.53 -5.55
N GLY A 13 -8.05 15.76 -4.25
CA GLY A 13 -8.79 16.82 -3.53
C GLY A 13 -8.28 18.24 -3.82
N CYS A 14 -6.97 18.43 -3.95
CA CYS A 14 -6.38 19.78 -4.05
C CYS A 14 -5.32 19.95 -5.15
N GLY A 15 -4.96 18.88 -5.86
CA GLY A 15 -3.96 18.89 -6.93
C GLY A 15 -2.51 18.96 -6.46
N ALA A 16 -2.25 18.96 -5.15
CA ALA A 16 -0.88 18.96 -4.63
C ALA A 16 -0.11 17.71 -5.08
N GLU A 17 1.13 17.87 -5.54
CA GLU A 17 2.01 16.75 -5.87
C GLU A 17 2.35 15.96 -4.61
N LEU A 18 2.16 14.64 -4.67
CA LEU A 18 2.38 13.71 -3.56
C LEU A 18 3.62 12.84 -3.74
N THR A 19 4.26 12.91 -4.90
CA THR A 19 5.43 12.11 -5.22
C THR A 19 6.48 12.92 -5.97
N VAL A 20 7.71 12.42 -5.96
CA VAL A 20 8.71 12.79 -6.98
C VAL A 20 8.25 12.28 -8.36
N PRO A 21 8.89 12.69 -9.48
CA PRO A 21 8.67 12.04 -10.77
C PRO A 21 9.13 10.57 -10.75
N LEU A 22 8.23 9.64 -11.07
CA LEU A 22 8.46 8.20 -11.01
C LEU A 22 8.36 7.54 -12.38
N SER A 23 9.12 6.47 -12.58
CA SER A 23 9.01 5.60 -13.74
C SER A 23 8.28 4.29 -13.41
N ARG A 24 7.37 3.87 -14.29
CA ARG A 24 6.62 2.61 -14.08
C ARG A 24 7.52 1.39 -14.29
N VAL A 25 7.44 0.43 -13.38
CA VAL A 25 8.06 -0.89 -13.48
C VAL A 25 7.02 -2.00 -13.27
N VAL A 26 7.43 -3.25 -13.49
CA VAL A 26 6.62 -4.43 -13.13
C VAL A 26 6.71 -4.61 -11.62
N LEU A 27 5.61 -5.05 -10.99
CA LEU A 27 5.59 -5.38 -9.57
C LEU A 27 6.71 -6.39 -9.24
N PRO A 28 7.57 -6.12 -8.25
CA PRO A 28 8.63 -7.05 -7.88
C PRO A 28 8.07 -8.43 -7.52
N THR A 29 8.73 -9.50 -7.95
CA THR A 29 8.27 -10.89 -7.70
C THR A 29 8.21 -11.26 -6.23
N HIS A 30 8.89 -10.51 -5.37
CA HIS A 30 8.87 -10.65 -3.91
C HIS A 30 7.82 -9.77 -3.21
N ALA A 31 6.83 -9.22 -3.93
CA ALA A 31 5.78 -8.37 -3.36
C ALA A 31 4.92 -9.04 -2.28
N ARG A 32 4.93 -10.36 -2.22
CA ARG A 32 4.14 -11.16 -1.27
C ARG A 32 5.00 -11.87 -0.23
N GLN A 33 6.25 -11.44 -0.04
CA GLN A 33 7.07 -11.99 1.04
C GLN A 33 6.60 -11.41 2.38
N SER A 34 6.29 -12.29 3.32
CA SER A 34 5.76 -11.96 4.66
C SER A 34 6.75 -12.33 5.79
N PHE A 35 8.01 -12.57 5.44
CA PHE A 35 8.99 -13.14 6.38
C PHE A 35 10.14 -12.16 6.61
N GLY A 36 10.19 -11.62 7.82
CA GLY A 36 11.32 -10.89 8.37
C GLY A 36 11.29 -11.01 9.88
N ASP A 37 11.85 -12.09 10.44
CA ASP A 37 11.88 -12.43 11.88
C ASP A 37 12.47 -11.29 12.77
N GLY A 38 11.71 -10.21 12.99
CA GLY A 38 12.20 -9.00 13.65
C GLY A 38 13.33 -8.28 12.90
N VAL A 39 13.59 -8.61 11.63
CA VAL A 39 14.65 -7.99 10.82
C VAL A 39 14.04 -6.87 9.98
N ARG A 40 14.64 -5.67 10.07
CA ARG A 40 14.26 -4.54 9.21
C ARG A 40 14.46 -4.92 7.74
N LEU A 41 13.35 -5.10 7.02
CA LEU A 41 13.37 -5.39 5.60
C LEU A 41 13.90 -4.20 4.78
N PRO A 42 14.56 -4.47 3.64
CA PRO A 42 14.93 -3.40 2.71
C PRO A 42 13.68 -2.72 2.15
N VAL A 43 13.86 -1.53 1.58
CA VAL A 43 12.78 -0.83 0.88
C VAL A 43 12.24 -1.71 -0.24
N PHE A 44 10.93 -1.93 -0.26
CA PHE A 44 10.27 -2.82 -1.20
C PHE A 44 10.44 -2.40 -2.68
N MET A 45 10.27 -1.10 -2.96
CA MET A 45 10.38 -0.52 -4.30
C MET A 45 11.72 0.20 -4.48
N GLU A 46 12.33 0.07 -5.67
CA GLU A 46 13.48 0.89 -6.06
C GLU A 46 13.07 2.37 -6.11
N SER A 47 13.90 3.27 -5.55
CA SER A 47 13.63 4.71 -5.57
C SER A 47 13.50 5.25 -7.00
N GLY A 48 12.57 6.18 -7.21
CA GLY A 48 12.23 6.72 -8.53
C GLY A 48 11.36 5.78 -9.38
N THR A 49 10.80 4.73 -8.80
CA THR A 49 9.92 3.78 -9.50
C THR A 49 8.57 3.59 -8.81
N PHE A 50 7.58 3.15 -9.58
CA PHE A 50 6.31 2.66 -9.04
C PHE A 50 5.86 1.41 -9.77
N ALA A 51 5.09 0.58 -9.08
CA ALA A 51 4.39 -0.56 -9.66
C ALA A 51 2.88 -0.46 -9.37
N VAL A 52 2.09 -1.14 -10.19
CA VAL A 52 0.66 -1.33 -9.93
C VAL A 52 0.50 -2.76 -9.43
N ASP A 53 -0.06 -2.93 -8.22
CA ASP A 53 -0.41 -4.24 -7.69
C ASP A 53 -1.77 -4.65 -8.29
N PRO A 54 -1.84 -5.74 -9.08
CA PRO A 54 -3.09 -6.18 -9.68
C PRO A 54 -4.05 -6.83 -8.69
N ASP A 55 -3.59 -7.24 -7.51
CA ASP A 55 -4.41 -7.94 -6.53
C ASP A 55 -4.92 -6.98 -5.44
N PRO A 56 -6.02 -7.32 -4.75
CA PRO A 56 -6.49 -6.58 -3.58
C PRO A 56 -5.54 -6.80 -2.40
N TRP A 57 -4.41 -6.10 -2.41
CA TRP A 57 -3.39 -6.17 -1.36
C TRP A 57 -3.42 -4.88 -0.54
N GLY A 58 -3.68 -5.00 0.76
CA GLY A 58 -3.81 -3.85 1.66
C GLY A 58 -4.99 -3.96 2.62
N GLY A 59 -5.14 -2.94 3.46
CA GLY A 59 -6.28 -2.77 4.36
C GLY A 59 -7.55 -2.27 3.67
N PRO A 60 -8.71 -2.36 4.33
CA PRO A 60 -8.88 -2.91 5.67
C PRO A 60 -8.74 -4.44 5.68
N TRP A 61 -8.20 -4.99 6.77
CA TRP A 61 -8.12 -6.43 7.00
C TRP A 61 -9.37 -6.90 7.75
N ARG A 62 -9.99 -7.98 7.28
CA ARG A 62 -11.11 -8.64 7.96
C ARG A 62 -10.79 -10.08 8.28
N SER A 63 -11.35 -10.60 9.36
CA SER A 63 -11.32 -12.03 9.66
C SER A 63 -12.19 -12.80 8.67
N TRP A 64 -11.89 -14.10 8.49
CA TRP A 64 -12.71 -14.97 7.66
C TRP A 64 -14.17 -15.04 8.12
N ASP A 65 -14.40 -15.00 9.43
CA ASP A 65 -15.75 -15.12 10.02
C ASP A 65 -16.62 -13.87 9.77
N GLU A 66 -16.01 -12.75 9.38
CA GLU A 66 -16.70 -11.51 8.98
C GLU A 66 -17.06 -11.47 7.49
N ALA A 67 -16.64 -12.47 6.70
CA ALA A 67 -16.97 -12.55 5.28
C ALA A 67 -18.34 -13.17 5.07
N GLU A 68 -19.09 -12.62 4.11
CA GLU A 68 -20.35 -13.22 3.71
C GLU A 68 -20.10 -14.52 2.92
N PRO A 69 -21.01 -15.52 3.01
CA PRO A 69 -20.89 -16.74 2.22
C PRO A 69 -20.77 -16.44 0.72
N GLY A 70 -19.71 -16.95 0.09
CA GLY A 70 -19.44 -16.74 -1.34
C GLY A 70 -18.68 -15.45 -1.67
N GLU A 71 -18.43 -14.56 -0.72
CA GLU A 71 -17.68 -13.31 -0.93
C GLU A 71 -16.23 -13.56 -1.39
N ALA A 72 -15.65 -14.66 -0.90
CA ALA A 72 -14.25 -15.01 -1.14
C ALA A 72 -14.02 -15.80 -2.44
N GLU A 73 -15.06 -16.42 -3.02
CA GLU A 73 -14.96 -17.26 -4.22
C GLU A 73 -14.48 -16.49 -5.47
N PRO A 74 -14.96 -15.26 -5.77
CA PRO A 74 -14.45 -14.47 -6.89
C PRO A 74 -12.95 -14.13 -6.75
N ARG A 75 -12.42 -14.19 -5.52
CA ARG A 75 -11.00 -13.96 -5.20
C ARG A 75 -10.18 -15.26 -5.24
N GLY A 76 -10.80 -16.40 -5.57
CA GLY A 76 -10.16 -17.72 -5.62
C GLY A 76 -9.93 -18.36 -4.25
N LEU A 77 -10.59 -17.88 -3.19
CA LEU A 77 -10.47 -18.41 -1.84
C LEU A 77 -11.63 -19.35 -1.54
N TYR A 78 -11.33 -20.63 -1.34
CA TYR A 78 -12.31 -21.71 -1.14
C TYR A 78 -12.20 -22.38 0.25
N ALA A 79 -11.28 -21.92 1.09
CA ALA A 79 -11.06 -22.41 2.44
C ALA A 79 -10.68 -21.24 3.36
N PRO A 80 -10.92 -21.37 4.68
CA PRO A 80 -10.59 -20.32 5.63
C PRO A 80 -9.14 -19.88 5.57
N VAL A 81 -8.93 -18.57 5.48
CA VAL A 81 -7.62 -17.92 5.61
C VAL A 81 -7.58 -17.08 6.88
N PRO A 82 -6.39 -16.82 7.47
CA PRO A 82 -6.29 -16.05 8.71
C PRO A 82 -6.88 -14.63 8.59
N VAL A 83 -6.70 -14.00 7.42
CA VAL A 83 -7.15 -12.63 7.14
C VAL A 83 -7.57 -12.52 5.67
N LEU A 84 -8.67 -11.83 5.43
CA LEU A 84 -9.10 -11.33 4.13
C LEU A 84 -8.58 -9.90 3.94
N LEU A 85 -7.89 -9.69 2.82
CA LEU A 85 -7.43 -8.37 2.40
C LEU A 85 -8.49 -7.74 1.50
N ASP A 86 -9.01 -6.58 1.90
CA ASP A 86 -10.01 -5.82 1.14
C ASP A 86 -9.42 -4.56 0.49
N GLY A 87 -8.10 -4.54 0.31
CA GLY A 87 -7.43 -3.52 -0.50
C GLY A 87 -8.03 -3.44 -1.90
N THR A 88 -7.93 -2.27 -2.54
CA THR A 88 -8.48 -2.12 -3.90
C THR A 88 -7.48 -2.67 -4.92
N PRO A 89 -7.88 -3.55 -5.86
CA PRO A 89 -7.00 -3.96 -6.95
C PRO A 89 -6.53 -2.76 -7.77
N GLY A 90 -5.28 -2.78 -8.22
CA GLY A 90 -4.68 -1.69 -8.98
C GLY A 90 -4.05 -0.59 -8.13
N GLU A 91 -3.83 -0.83 -6.84
CA GLU A 91 -3.10 0.08 -5.96
C GLU A 91 -1.65 0.29 -6.40
N ILE A 92 -1.09 1.45 -6.06
CA ILE A 92 0.21 1.90 -6.54
C ILE A 92 1.24 1.74 -5.42
N ALA A 93 2.22 0.88 -5.64
CA ALA A 93 3.35 0.69 -4.74
C ALA A 93 4.51 1.63 -5.08
N ILE A 94 4.98 2.38 -4.09
CA ILE A 94 6.03 3.40 -4.23
C ILE A 94 6.99 3.29 -3.04
N ALA A 95 8.26 3.63 -3.23
CA ALA A 95 9.21 3.71 -2.14
C ALA A 95 8.83 4.83 -1.16
N PRO A 96 8.82 4.58 0.16
CA PRO A 96 8.73 5.58 1.23
C PRO A 96 9.38 6.94 0.97
N GLY A 97 10.62 6.94 0.46
CA GLY A 97 11.41 8.17 0.25
C GLY A 97 10.97 8.99 -0.95
N ASP A 98 10.11 8.45 -1.81
CA ASP A 98 9.62 9.13 -3.00
C ASP A 98 8.30 9.89 -2.76
N ILE A 99 7.70 9.72 -1.57
CA ILE A 99 6.47 10.42 -1.16
C ILE A 99 6.82 11.81 -0.60
N ARG A 100 5.98 12.80 -0.91
CA ARG A 100 6.13 14.20 -0.48
C ARG A 100 4.76 14.79 -0.15
N GLY A 101 4.70 15.85 0.66
CA GLY A 101 3.45 16.57 0.92
C GLY A 101 2.39 15.72 1.61
N THR A 102 2.81 14.68 2.34
CA THR A 102 1.94 13.80 3.12
C THR A 102 2.41 13.74 4.56
N ARG A 103 1.45 13.64 5.48
CA ARG A 103 1.70 13.39 6.90
C ARG A 103 1.00 12.11 7.34
N LEU A 104 1.66 11.36 8.24
CA LEU A 104 1.04 10.27 8.97
C LEU A 104 -0.06 10.81 9.89
N ILE A 105 -1.12 10.01 10.08
CA ILE A 105 -2.25 10.32 10.96
C ILE A 105 -2.06 9.48 12.23
N PRO A 106 -1.70 10.10 13.37
CA PRO A 106 -1.38 9.38 14.61
C PRO A 106 -2.48 8.40 15.05
N GLU A 107 -3.74 8.76 14.84
CA GLU A 107 -4.90 7.97 15.23
C GLU A 107 -5.15 6.74 14.33
N ARG A 108 -4.39 6.58 13.23
CA ARG A 108 -4.52 5.50 12.24
C ARG A 108 -3.23 4.69 12.04
N LEU A 109 -2.31 4.73 13.01
CA LEU A 109 -1.04 4.02 12.89
C LEU A 109 -1.12 2.53 13.24
N GLY A 110 -2.27 2.07 13.75
CA GLY A 110 -2.40 0.73 14.30
C GLY A 110 -1.54 0.53 15.55
N ASP A 111 -1.48 -0.70 16.03
CA ASP A 111 -0.82 -1.11 17.27
C ASP A 111 0.24 -2.23 17.06
N SER A 112 0.81 -2.31 15.85
CA SER A 112 1.83 -3.32 15.54
C SER A 112 3.16 -3.09 16.27
N CYS A 113 3.77 -4.19 16.71
CA CYS A 113 5.06 -4.20 17.42
C CYS A 113 6.25 -3.84 16.51
N CYS A 114 6.12 -4.03 15.18
CA CYS A 114 7.26 -4.01 14.25
C CYS A 114 7.13 -2.97 13.13
N GLY A 115 6.22 -2.00 13.26
CA GLY A 115 5.98 -0.96 12.25
C GLY A 115 4.48 -0.74 12.02
N LEU A 116 4.16 -0.06 10.93
CA LEU A 116 2.83 0.19 10.42
C LEU A 116 2.44 -0.98 9.51
N ASP A 117 1.45 -1.77 9.92
CA ASP A 117 0.95 -2.91 9.15
C ASP A 117 -0.11 -2.53 8.11
N GLY A 118 -0.57 -1.27 8.14
CA GLY A 118 -1.58 -0.77 7.22
C GLY A 118 -2.92 -1.52 7.30
N ALA A 119 -3.16 -2.29 8.37
CA ALA A 119 -4.33 -3.14 8.52
C ALA A 119 -5.64 -2.32 8.53
N ASP A 120 -5.59 -1.09 9.05
CA ASP A 120 -6.72 -0.16 9.07
C ASP A 120 -6.89 0.63 7.76
N GLY A 121 -6.05 0.38 6.76
CA GLY A 121 -6.03 1.10 5.48
C GLY A 121 -5.31 2.45 5.56
N SER A 122 -5.86 3.48 4.91
CA SER A 122 -5.16 4.76 4.70
C SER A 122 -4.81 5.47 6.01
N ASN A 123 -3.50 5.54 6.30
CA ASN A 123 -2.93 6.15 7.49
C ASN A 123 -2.13 7.43 7.20
N SER A 124 -2.16 7.91 5.96
CA SER A 124 -1.48 9.12 5.51
C SER A 124 -2.46 10.10 4.86
N ALA A 125 -2.34 11.38 5.23
CA ALA A 125 -3.13 12.47 4.66
C ALA A 125 -2.26 13.44 3.86
N CYS A 126 -2.85 14.07 2.84
CA CYS A 126 -2.26 15.22 2.17
C CYS A 126 -2.06 16.36 3.18
N GLU A 127 -0.86 16.94 3.23
CA GLU A 127 -0.57 18.07 4.13
C GLU A 127 -1.36 19.33 3.77
N ALA A 128 -1.68 19.52 2.50
CA ALA A 128 -2.35 20.73 2.01
C ALA A 128 -3.86 20.76 2.32
N CYS A 129 -4.56 19.63 2.18
CA CYS A 129 -6.03 19.59 2.32
C CYS A 129 -6.56 18.55 3.31
N GLY A 130 -5.69 17.72 3.88
CA GLY A 130 -6.07 16.72 4.89
C GLY A 130 -6.77 15.47 4.34
N SER A 131 -6.99 15.35 3.04
CA SER A 131 -7.57 14.15 2.42
C SER A 131 -6.69 12.92 2.66
N LEU A 132 -7.30 11.75 2.90
CA LEU A 132 -6.59 10.47 2.91
C LEU A 132 -6.05 10.17 1.51
N VAL A 133 -4.77 9.80 1.41
CA VAL A 133 -4.10 9.66 0.11
C VAL A 133 -3.21 8.42 -0.01
N ALA A 134 -2.80 7.81 1.11
CA ALA A 134 -1.94 6.64 1.07
C ALA A 134 -2.06 5.80 2.34
N THR A 135 -1.68 4.53 2.19
CA THR A 135 -1.40 3.61 3.29
C THR A 135 0.11 3.40 3.36
N ARG A 136 0.70 3.66 4.52
CA ARG A 136 2.08 3.34 4.83
C ARG A 136 2.14 1.95 5.43
N PHE A 137 2.91 1.09 4.78
CA PHE A 137 3.27 -0.25 5.25
C PHE A 137 4.78 -0.32 5.50
N ASP A 138 5.20 -0.67 6.72
CA ASP A 138 6.58 -0.98 7.07
C ASP A 138 6.73 -2.08 8.14
N SER A 139 5.65 -2.81 8.47
CA SER A 139 5.74 -4.03 9.27
C SER A 139 6.40 -5.18 8.51
N CYS A 140 6.96 -6.12 9.28
CA CYS A 140 7.70 -7.31 8.86
C CYS A 140 7.03 -8.18 7.78
#